data_AF-A0AA38CGQ3-F1
#
_entry.id   AF-A0AA38CGQ3-F1
#
_cell.length_a   1.000
_cell.length_b   1.000
_cell.length_c   1.000
_cell.angle_alpha   90.00
_cell.angle_beta   90.00
_cell.angle_gamma   90.00
#
_symmetry.space_group_name_H-M   'P 1'
#
loop_
_entity.id
_entity.type
_entity.pdbx_description
1 polymer ?
#
loop_
_entity_poly.entity_id
_entity_poly.type
_entity_poly.pdbx_seq_one_letter_code
_entity_poly.pdbx_strand_id
1 'polypeptide(L)'
;DHSNTFAWSYADMPGIDPNIVVHNIVTIPEAKPIKQKLWKMHPHISLLVKEELQHLLLVSFILPIDYPQWISNIIPITKVTGGLHICMDFHDLNLACPKDDFPLPGIDQLVDLTTGHEMLSLMDGFS
;
A
#
# COMPACT_ATOMS: atom_id res chain seq x y z
N ASP A 1 18.90 8.02 -22.43
CA ASP A 1 18.84 8.29 -20.99
C ASP A 1 17.43 8.15 -20.47
N HIS A 2 17.20 7.12 -19.66
CA HIS A 2 15.94 6.84 -18.94
C HIS A 2 16.13 7.03 -17.42
N SER A 3 17.01 7.95 -17.03
CA SER A 3 17.42 8.13 -15.62
C SER A 3 16.25 8.46 -14.69
N ASN A 4 15.21 9.11 -15.23
CA ASN A 4 14.03 9.53 -14.47
C ASN A 4 12.86 8.53 -14.57
N THR A 5 13.08 7.36 -15.20
CA THR A 5 12.04 6.32 -15.38
C THR A 5 12.05 5.32 -14.22
N PHE A 6 13.18 5.15 -13.54
CA PHE A 6 13.34 4.16 -12.47
C PHE A 6 13.40 4.84 -11.11
N ALA A 7 12.67 4.28 -10.15
CA ALA A 7 12.82 4.61 -8.74
C ALA A 7 13.87 3.68 -8.11
N TRP A 8 14.90 4.26 -7.49
CA TRP A 8 15.92 3.52 -6.74
C TRP A 8 15.73 3.66 -5.23
N SER A 9 14.98 4.68 -4.82
CA SER A 9 14.65 5.02 -3.45
C SER A 9 13.25 5.63 -3.37
N TYR A 10 12.70 5.72 -2.17
CA TYR A 10 11.41 6.40 -1.93
C TYR A 10 11.43 7.88 -2.31
N ALA A 11 12.60 8.54 -2.28
CA ALA A 11 12.74 9.94 -2.69
C ALA A 11 12.49 10.13 -4.20
N ASP A 12 12.64 9.07 -4.99
CA ASP A 12 12.40 9.07 -6.44
C ASP A 12 10.91 8.90 -6.78
N MET A 13 10.05 8.74 -5.77
CA MET A 13 8.59 8.55 -5.90
C MET A 13 7.83 9.74 -5.29
N PRO A 14 7.84 10.93 -5.93
CA PRO A 14 7.17 12.12 -5.39
C PRO A 14 5.63 12.02 -5.35
N GLY A 15 5.05 10.86 -5.71
CA GLY A 15 3.62 10.67 -5.87
C GLY A 15 3.06 11.41 -7.08
N ILE A 16 1.73 11.35 -7.24
CA ILE A 16 0.99 12.17 -8.20
C ILE A 16 0.37 13.34 -7.43
N ASP A 17 0.42 14.55 -7.99
CA ASP A 17 -0.21 15.72 -7.38
C ASP A 17 -1.71 15.45 -7.12
N PRO A 18 -2.20 15.61 -5.88
CA PRO A 18 -3.62 15.43 -5.55
C PRO A 18 -4.58 16.29 -6.37
N ASN A 19 -4.13 17.41 -6.94
CA ASN A 19 -4.95 18.22 -7.84
C ASN A 19 -5.21 17.53 -9.18
N ILE A 20 -4.38 16.56 -9.57
CA ILE A 20 -4.53 15.78 -10.80
C ILE A 20 -5.49 14.63 -10.58
N VAL A 21 -5.23 13.81 -9.55
CA VAL A 21 -6.06 12.65 -9.24
C VAL A 21 -5.98 12.32 -7.76
N VAL A 22 -7.14 12.05 -7.17
CA VAL A 22 -7.27 11.47 -5.84
C VAL A 22 -8.13 10.23 -5.94
N HIS A 23 -7.65 9.13 -5.39
CA HIS A 23 -8.47 7.94 -5.24
C HIS A 23 -9.36 8.07 -4.01
N ASN A 24 -10.67 7.93 -4.22
CA ASN A 24 -11.65 7.92 -3.14
C ASN A 24 -12.09 6.48 -2.86
N ILE A 25 -11.87 6.03 -1.64
CA ILE A 25 -12.37 4.73 -1.19
C ILE A 25 -13.88 4.86 -0.95
N VAL A 26 -14.67 4.21 -1.81
CA VAL A 26 -16.13 4.18 -1.69
C VAL A 26 -16.52 3.13 -0.66
N THR A 27 -17.37 3.51 0.28
CA THR A 27 -17.97 2.58 1.27
C THR A 27 -19.47 2.42 1.00
N ILE A 28 -20.02 1.27 1.38
CA ILE A 28 -21.46 1.00 1.32
C ILE A 28 -22.19 2.02 2.19
N PRO A 29 -23.27 2.68 1.72
CA PRO A 29 -23.91 3.78 2.44
C PRO A 29 -24.32 3.47 3.89
N GLU A 30 -24.68 2.22 4.17
CA GLU A 30 -25.12 1.75 5.49
C GLU A 30 -23.95 1.30 6.40
N ALA A 31 -22.73 1.21 5.86
CA ALA A 31 -21.57 0.75 6.62
C ALA A 31 -21.17 1.80 7.68
N LYS A 32 -21.02 1.34 8.92
CA LYS A 32 -20.60 2.19 10.03
C LYS A 32 -19.07 2.20 10.15
N PRO A 33 -18.44 3.36 10.35
CA PRO A 33 -17.01 3.42 10.63
C PRO A 33 -16.61 2.62 11.86
N ILE A 34 -15.54 1.83 11.72
CA ILE A 34 -14.97 1.01 12.80
C ILE A 34 -13.64 1.60 13.23
N LYS A 35 -13.49 1.74 14.56
CA LYS A 35 -12.24 2.09 15.21
C LYS A 35 -11.69 0.87 15.92
N GLN A 36 -10.72 0.21 15.30
CA GLN A 36 -10.11 -0.96 15.89
C GLN A 36 -9.42 -0.61 17.21
N LYS A 37 -9.52 -1.53 18.18
CA LYS A 37 -8.79 -1.40 19.43
C LYS A 37 -7.30 -1.64 19.17
N LEU A 38 -6.47 -0.67 19.58
CA LEU A 38 -5.03 -0.78 19.43
C LEU A 38 -4.48 -2.04 20.12
N TRP A 39 -3.71 -2.84 19.37
CA TRP A 39 -3.01 -3.99 19.91
C TRP A 39 -1.72 -3.58 20.62
N LYS A 40 -1.43 -4.28 21.72
CA LYS A 40 -0.15 -4.11 22.42
C LYS A 40 0.93 -4.83 21.63
N MET A 41 1.94 -4.07 21.21
CA MET A 41 3.13 -4.61 20.56
C MET A 41 4.25 -4.82 21.59
N HIS A 42 5.12 -5.79 21.31
CA HIS A 42 6.33 -5.95 22.09
C HIS A 42 7.20 -4.67 21.97
N PRO A 43 7.84 -4.18 23.05
CA PRO A 43 8.56 -2.91 23.03
C PRO A 43 9.60 -2.78 21.91
N HIS A 44 10.34 -3.86 21.64
CA HIS A 44 11.32 -3.89 20.54
C HIS A 44 10.67 -3.67 19.16
N ILE A 45 9.53 -4.32 18.89
CA ILE A 45 8.81 -4.17 17.62
C ILE A 45 8.20 -2.78 17.51
N SER A 46 7.65 -2.25 18.60
CA SER A 46 7.09 -0.89 18.65
C SER A 46 8.13 0.17 18.27
N LEU A 47 9.39 -0.01 18.68
CA LEU A 47 10.48 0.89 18.32
C LEU A 47 10.77 0.86 16.82
N LEU A 48 10.88 -0.34 16.23
CA LEU A 48 11.10 -0.50 14.79
C LEU A 48 9.93 0.06 13.96
N VAL A 49 8.69 -0.18 14.40
CA VAL A 49 7.49 0.40 13.75
C VAL A 49 7.55 1.92 13.78
N LYS A 50 7.98 2.51 14.91
CA LYS A 50 8.10 3.96 15.04
C LYS A 50 9.15 4.55 14.08
N GLU A 51 10.30 3.90 13.94
CA GLU A 51 11.35 4.33 13.01
C GLU A 51 10.84 4.32 11.56
N GLU A 52 10.17 3.25 11.14
CA GLU A 52 9.61 3.15 9.79
C GLU A 52 8.49 4.18 9.55
N LEU A 53 7.59 4.40 10.51
CA LEU A 53 6.57 5.46 10.41
C LEU A 53 7.19 6.87 10.30
N GLN A 54 8.28 7.14 11.02
CA GLN A 54 9.00 8.41 10.91
C GLN A 54 9.61 8.59 9.51
N HIS A 55 10.15 7.51 8.94
CA HIS A 55 10.67 7.52 7.59
C HIS A 55 9.56 7.79 6.57
N LEU A 56 8.42 7.10 6.66
CA LEU A 56 7.24 7.32 5.79
C LEU A 56 6.68 8.74 5.90
N LEU A 57 6.69 9.32 7.10
CA LEU A 57 6.30 10.71 7.33
C LEU A 57 7.29 11.69 6.67
N LEU A 58 8.59 11.42 6.76
CA LEU A 58 9.64 12.26 6.17
C LEU A 58 9.52 12.32 4.65
N VAL A 59 9.25 11.19 4.01
CA VAL A 59 9.02 11.12 2.54
C VAL A 59 7.60 11.52 2.14
N SER A 60 6.78 12.01 3.08
CA SER A 60 5.40 12.49 2.84
C SER A 60 4.44 11.44 2.26
N PHE A 61 4.70 10.15 2.49
CA PHE A 61 3.80 9.07 2.08
C PHE A 61 2.59 8.95 3.01
N ILE A 62 2.77 9.31 4.28
CA ILE A 62 1.71 9.38 5.28
C ILE A 62 1.68 10.77 5.89
N LEU A 63 0.53 11.13 6.47
CA LEU A 63 0.31 12.40 7.16
C LEU A 63 -0.50 12.18 8.44
N PRO A 64 -0.30 13.02 9.46
CA PRO A 64 -1.14 13.00 10.65
C PRO A 64 -2.55 13.49 10.29
N ILE A 65 -3.56 12.78 10.79
CA ILE A 65 -4.97 13.12 10.60
C ILE A 65 -5.65 13.33 11.94
N ASP A 66 -6.41 14.41 12.06
CA ASP A 66 -7.21 14.70 13.23
C ASP A 66 -8.59 14.05 13.14
N TYR A 67 -9.05 13.48 14.25
CA TYR A 67 -10.39 12.89 14.41
C TYR A 67 -10.81 11.87 13.33
N PRO A 68 -9.99 10.83 13.04
CA PRO A 68 -10.35 9.84 12.03
C PRO A 68 -11.62 9.07 12.45
N GLN A 69 -12.46 8.73 11.47
CA GLN A 69 -13.66 7.91 11.67
C GLN A 69 -13.34 6.42 11.60
N TRP A 70 -12.46 6.03 10.68
CA TRP A 70 -11.93 4.68 10.53
C TRP A 70 -10.53 4.59 11.15
N ILE A 71 -10.27 3.54 11.93
CA ILE A 71 -8.93 3.28 12.49
C ILE A 71 -8.62 1.79 12.32
N SER A 72 -7.54 1.51 11.60
CA SER A 72 -6.99 0.17 11.42
C SER A 72 -5.69 -0.01 12.21
N ASN A 73 -5.47 -1.20 12.73
CA ASN A 73 -4.25 -1.58 13.42
C ASN A 73 -3.08 -1.78 12.47
N ILE A 74 -1.87 -1.54 12.98
CA ILE A 74 -0.63 -1.91 12.31
C ILE A 74 -0.30 -3.37 12.61
N ILE A 75 0.02 -4.12 11.56
CA ILE A 75 0.56 -5.48 11.58
C ILE A 75 2.04 -5.43 11.20
N PRO A 76 2.96 -5.55 12.16
CA PRO A 76 4.38 -5.70 11.86
C PRO A 76 4.68 -7.10 11.31
N ILE A 77 5.31 -7.18 10.16
CA ILE A 77 5.74 -8.42 9.52
C ILE A 77 7.26 -8.43 9.40
N THR A 78 7.91 -9.48 9.91
CA THR A 78 9.35 -9.66 9.77
C THR A 78 9.68 -10.26 8.41
N LYS A 79 10.48 -9.57 7.60
CA LYS A 79 11.03 -10.09 6.35
C LYS A 79 12.07 -11.17 6.65
N VAL A 80 12.22 -12.12 5.73
CA VAL A 80 13.27 -13.17 5.80
C VAL A 80 14.67 -12.54 5.83
N THR A 81 14.84 -11.37 5.22
CA THR A 81 16.07 -10.58 5.21
C THR A 81 16.37 -9.86 6.53
N GLY A 82 15.52 -10.02 7.56
CA GLY A 82 15.67 -9.41 8.87
C GLY A 82 15.08 -8.00 9.02
N GLY A 83 14.59 -7.41 7.92
CA GLY A 83 13.88 -6.12 7.95
C GLY A 83 12.45 -6.22 8.48
N LEU A 84 11.85 -5.07 8.81
CA LEU A 84 10.43 -4.96 9.17
C LEU A 84 9.62 -4.48 7.95
N HIS A 85 8.41 -5.03 7.78
CA HIS A 85 7.38 -4.49 6.89
C HIS A 85 6.17 -4.10 7.74
N ILE A 86 5.71 -2.87 7.61
CA ILE A 86 4.47 -2.40 8.21
C ILE A 86 3.32 -2.73 7.24
N CYS A 87 2.35 -3.52 7.70
CA CYS A 87 1.07 -3.68 7.03
C CYS A 87 -0.05 -3.08 7.88
N MET A 88 -1.17 -2.75 7.25
CA MET A 88 -2.36 -2.26 7.93
C MET A 88 -3.47 -3.29 7.85
N ASP A 89 -4.17 -3.52 8.96
CA ASP A 89 -5.34 -4.39 8.99
C ASP A 89 -6.57 -3.67 8.43
N PHE A 90 -6.72 -3.69 7.11
CA PHE A 90 -7.88 -3.12 6.44
C PHE A 90 -9.10 -4.04 6.43
N HIS A 91 -9.14 -5.12 7.22
CA HIS A 91 -10.25 -6.08 7.17
C HIS A 91 -11.63 -5.42 7.29
N ASP A 92 -11.82 -4.60 8.31
CA ASP A 92 -13.10 -3.90 8.56
C ASP A 92 -13.44 -2.89 7.45
N LEU A 93 -12.43 -2.19 6.93
CA LEU A 93 -12.60 -1.24 5.83
C LEU A 93 -12.98 -1.98 4.53
N ASN A 94 -12.30 -3.08 4.23
CA ASN A 94 -12.53 -3.89 3.03
C ASN A 94 -13.92 -4.52 3.03
N LEU A 95 -14.44 -4.93 4.20
CA LEU A 95 -15.83 -5.41 4.32
C LEU A 95 -16.86 -4.30 4.07
N ALA A 96 -16.50 -3.05 4.33
CA ALA A 96 -17.35 -1.89 4.08
C ALA A 96 -17.26 -1.37 2.63
N CYS A 97 -16.30 -1.84 1.84
CA CYS A 97 -16.17 -1.48 0.43
C CYS A 97 -17.04 -2.40 -0.45
N PRO A 98 -17.65 -1.88 -1.53
CA PRO A 98 -18.25 -2.72 -2.55
C PRO A 98 -17.16 -3.58 -3.20
N LYS A 99 -17.52 -4.81 -3.61
CA LYS A 99 -16.58 -5.67 -4.35
C LYS A 99 -16.32 -5.08 -5.72
N ASP A 100 -15.07 -5.17 -6.15
CA ASP A 100 -14.66 -4.80 -7.49
C ASP A 100 -15.04 -5.93 -8.47
N ASP A 101 -15.69 -5.54 -9.58
CA ASP A 101 -16.10 -6.43 -10.67
C ASP A 101 -15.07 -6.47 -11.80
N PHE A 102 -13.93 -5.77 -11.67
CA PHE A 102 -12.84 -5.79 -12.63
C PHE A 102 -11.77 -6.84 -12.24
N PRO A 103 -11.82 -8.06 -12.81
CA PRO A 103 -10.80 -9.05 -12.53
C PRO A 103 -9.47 -8.64 -13.14
N LEU A 104 -8.37 -8.91 -12.43
CA LEU A 104 -7.05 -8.89 -13.04
C LEU A 104 -6.99 -9.99 -14.13
N PRO A 105 -6.31 -9.74 -15.26
CA PRO A 105 -6.15 -10.74 -16.29
C PRO A 105 -5.43 -11.97 -15.73
N GLY A 106 -5.93 -13.16 -16.08
CA GLY A 106 -5.29 -14.41 -15.69
C GLY A 106 -3.91 -14.55 -16.32
N ILE A 107 -2.99 -15.22 -15.62
CA ILE A 107 -1.61 -15.40 -16.11
C ILE A 107 -1.57 -16.11 -17.46
N ASP A 108 -2.46 -17.09 -17.69
CA ASP A 108 -2.54 -17.81 -18.96
C ASP A 108 -2.92 -16.88 -20.12
N GLN A 109 -3.82 -15.91 -19.89
CA GLN A 109 -4.17 -14.92 -20.90
C GLN A 109 -2.96 -14.03 -21.24
N LEU A 110 -2.17 -13.64 -20.23
CA LEU A 110 -0.95 -12.85 -20.47
C LEU A 110 0.10 -13.66 -21.26
N VAL A 111 0.23 -14.96 -20.97
CA VAL A 111 1.12 -15.88 -21.72
C VAL A 111 0.64 -16.06 -23.16
N ASP A 112 -0.66 -16.27 -23.37
CA ASP A 112 -1.22 -16.42 -24.72
C ASP A 112 -1.02 -15.15 -25.56
N LEU A 113 -1.25 -13.97 -24.98
CA LEU A 113 -1.04 -12.68 -25.64
C LEU A 113 0.41 -12.43 -26.04
N THR A 114 1.36 -13.05 -25.32
CA THR A 114 2.79 -12.90 -25.62
C THR A 114 3.33 -13.97 -26.57
N THR A 115 2.51 -14.96 -26.96
CA THR A 115 2.90 -16.01 -27.90
C THR A 115 3.28 -15.43 -29.26
N GLY A 116 4.40 -15.89 -29.83
CA GLY A 116 4.91 -15.42 -31.13
C GLY A 116 5.83 -14.20 -31.07
N HIS A 117 6.06 -13.62 -29.90
CA HIS A 117 7.07 -12.57 -29.70
C HIS A 117 8.44 -13.20 -29.39
N GLU A 118 9.50 -12.71 -30.04
CA GLU A 118 10.86 -13.23 -29.89
C GLU A 118 11.58 -12.68 -28.64
N MET A 119 11.05 -11.60 -28.04
CA MET A 119 11.65 -10.91 -26.91
C MET A 119 10.59 -10.47 -25.91
N LEU A 120 10.88 -10.66 -24.62
CA LEU A 120 10.08 -10.19 -23.51
C LEU A 120 10.93 -9.26 -22.64
N SER A 121 10.33 -8.16 -22.20
CA SER A 121 10.91 -7.25 -21.20
C SER A 121 9.93 -7.14 -20.04
N LEU A 122 10.44 -7.33 -18.82
CA LEU A 122 9.67 -7.28 -17.59
C LEU A 122 10.07 -6.02 -16.82
N MET A 123 9.08 -5.28 -16.36
CA MET A 123 9.26 -4.14 -15.47
C MET A 123 8.36 -4.35 -14.26
N ASP A 124 8.87 -4.04 -13.08
CA ASP A 124 8.10 -4.08 -11.84
C ASP A 124 8.03 -2.67 -11.25
N GLY A 125 6.93 -2.39 -10.55
CA GLY A 125 6.79 -1.18 -9.77
C GLY A 125 7.66 -1.25 -8.53
N PHE A 126 8.23 -0.12 -8.14
CA PHE A 126 8.88 -0.03 -6.83
C PHE A 126 7.80 -0.13 -5.74
N SER A 127 7.97 -1.06 -4.79
CA SER A 127 7.03 -1.33 -3.69
C SER A 127 7.70 -1.24 -2.33
#